data_AF-A0A7K2DHB8-F1
#
_entry.id   AF-A0A7K2DHB8-F1
#
_cell.length_a   1.000
_cell.length_b   1.000
_cell.length_c   1.000
_cell.angle_alpha   90.00
_cell.angle_beta   90.00
_cell.angle_gamma   90.00
#
_symmetry.space_group_name_H-M   'P 1'
#
loop_
_entity.id
_entity.type
_entity.pdbx_description
1 polymer ?
#
loop_
_entity_poly.entity_id
_entity_poly.type
_entity_poly.pdbx_seq_one_letter_code
_entity_poly.pdbx_strand_id
1 'polypeptide(L)' 'MIDSAGRGFVLDEFQRRAIEHLDAGRSVLVSAPTGSGKTVVADHAVDRALAAGRRA' A
#
# COMPACT_ATOMS: atom_id res chain seq x y z
N MET A 1 -0.41 -16.07 5.46
CA MET A 1 0.69 -15.15 5.83
C MET A 1 1.39 -14.76 4.55
N ILE A 2 1.08 -13.60 3.99
CA ILE A 2 1.82 -13.10 2.82
C ILE A 2 2.45 -11.78 3.25
N ASP A 3 3.78 -11.81 3.24
CA ASP A 3 4.69 -10.77 3.69
C ASP A 3 4.64 -9.55 2.79
N SER A 4 4.70 -8.39 3.44
CA SER A 4 5.13 -7.13 2.86
C SER A 4 6.40 -7.38 2.05
N ALA A 5 6.41 -7.09 0.76
CA ALA A 5 7.57 -7.27 -0.13
C ALA A 5 8.90 -6.91 0.57
N GLY A 6 9.60 -7.92 1.12
CA GLY A 6 10.88 -7.79 1.82
C GLY A 6 10.96 -6.97 3.12
N ARG A 7 9.86 -6.51 3.73
CA ARG A 7 9.94 -5.53 4.85
C ARG A 7 9.98 -6.11 6.26
N GLY A 8 9.83 -7.44 6.43
CA GLY A 8 10.02 -8.10 7.73
C GLY A 8 8.98 -7.76 8.81
N PHE A 9 7.82 -7.24 8.41
CA PHE A 9 6.69 -6.98 9.31
C PHE A 9 5.34 -7.36 8.69
N VAL A 10 4.38 -7.67 9.55
CA VAL A 10 3.01 -7.99 9.14
C VAL A 10 2.23 -6.70 8.88
N LEU A 11 1.51 -6.64 7.77
CA LEU A 11 0.65 -5.50 7.44
C LEU A 11 -0.57 -5.46 8.37
N ASP A 12 -0.92 -4.26 8.81
CA ASP A 12 -2.19 -4.02 9.47
C ASP A 12 -3.36 -4.22 8.49
N GLU A 13 -4.55 -4.52 9.00
CA GLU A 13 -5.72 -4.82 8.15
C GLU A 13 -6.02 -3.67 7.16
N PHE A 14 -5.95 -2.42 7.62
CA PHE A 14 -6.23 -1.27 6.75
C PHE A 14 -5.21 -1.14 5.62
N GLN A 15 -3.94 -1.48 5.88
CA GLN A 15 -2.86 -1.45 4.89
C GLN A 15 -3.10 -2.52 3.83
N ARG A 16 -3.38 -3.76 4.27
CA ARG A 16 -3.72 -4.88 3.37
C ARG A 16 -4.92 -4.55 2.47
N ARG A 17 -6.01 -4.05 3.06
CA ARG A 17 -7.21 -3.68 2.30
C ARG A 17 -6.93 -2.57 1.29
N ALA A 18 -6.22 -1.52 1.69
CA ALA A 18 -5.88 -0.42 0.78
C ALA A 18 -5.03 -0.90 -0.39
N ILE A 19 -4.03 -1.77 -0.13
CA ILE A 19 -3.19 -2.39 -1.15
C ILE A 19 -4.04 -3.25 -2.11
N GLU A 20 -4.95 -4.09 -1.60
CA GLU A 20 -5.86 -4.89 -2.43
C GLU A 20 -6.76 -4.02 -3.33
N HIS A 21 -7.25 -2.88 -2.80
CA HIS A 21 -8.02 -1.92 -3.60
C HIS A 21 -7.17 -1.23 -4.67
N LEU A 22 -5.95 -0.83 -4.32
CA LEU A 22 -4.98 -0.29 -5.26
C LEU A 22 -4.72 -1.30 -6.37
N ASP A 23 -4.31 -2.53 -6.06
CA ASP A 23 -3.97 -3.58 -7.03
C ASP A 23 -5.09 -3.89 -8.02
N ALA A 24 -6.34 -3.81 -7.55
CA ALA A 24 -7.54 -3.93 -8.39
C ALA A 24 -7.84 -2.69 -9.27
N GLY A 25 -6.95 -1.69 -9.30
CA GLY A 25 -7.08 -0.48 -10.11
C GLY A 25 -8.02 0.57 -9.55
N ARG A 26 -8.36 0.50 -8.25
CA ARG A 26 -9.26 1.48 -7.60
C ARG A 26 -8.47 2.57 -6.90
N SER A 27 -9.07 3.75 -6.80
CA SER A 27 -8.58 4.83 -5.93
C SER A 27 -8.95 4.55 -4.47
N VAL A 28 -8.09 4.98 -3.54
CA VAL A 28 -8.30 4.80 -2.09
C VAL A 28 -8.05 6.11 -1.34
N LEU A 29 -8.83 6.34 -0.28
CA LEU A 29 -8.56 7.37 0.73
C LEU A 29 -8.22 6.67 2.05
N VAL A 30 -7.02 6.89 2.56
CA VAL A 30 -6.59 6.35 3.85
C VAL A 30 -6.56 7.48 4.87
N SER A 31 -7.45 7.40 5.85
CA SER A 31 -7.43 8.27 7.03
C SER A 31 -6.99 7.45 8.23
N ALA A 32 -5.73 7.64 8.65
CA ALA A 32 -5.14 6.99 9.82
C ALA A 32 -4.20 7.98 10.52
N PRO A 33 -4.03 7.90 11.86
CA PRO A 33 -3.11 8.75 12.59
C PRO A 33 -1.66 8.68 12.07
N THR A 34 -0.87 9.71 12.37
CA THR A 34 0.58 9.62 12.21
C THR A 34 1.14 8.50 13.09
N GLY A 35 2.16 7.79 12.60
CA GLY A 35 2.71 6.61 13.29
C GLY A 35 2.01 5.29 12.97
N SER A 36 0.78 5.29 12.43
CA SER A 36 0.04 4.05 12.09
C SER A 36 0.53 3.34 10.82
N GLY A 37 1.63 3.78 10.20
CA GLY A 37 2.19 3.11 9.03
C GLY A 37 1.47 3.36 7.69
N LYS A 38 0.63 4.40 7.57
CA LYS A 38 -0.03 4.75 6.28
C LYS A 38 0.94 4.98 5.11
N THR A 39 2.20 5.30 5.39
CA THR A 39 3.27 5.41 4.37
C THR A 39 3.46 4.12 3.58
N VAL A 40 3.26 2.95 4.20
CA VAL A 40 3.37 1.66 3.52
C VAL A 40 2.40 1.54 2.34
N VAL A 41 1.20 2.12 2.46
CA VAL A 41 0.21 2.15 1.37
C VAL A 41 0.64 3.11 0.26
N ALA A 42 1.22 4.25 0.63
CA ALA A 42 1.74 5.22 -0.33
C ALA A 42 2.92 4.67 -1.13
N ASP A 43 3.88 4.01 -0.46
CA ASP A 43 5.03 3.38 -1.09
C ASP A 43 4.57 2.31 -2.09
N HIS A 44 3.61 1.47 -1.72
CA HIS A 44 3.03 0.47 -2.62
C HIS A 44 2.38 1.10 -3.86
N ALA A 45 1.67 2.22 -3.70
CA ALA A 45 1.06 2.93 -4.82
C ALA A 45 2.12 3.46 -5.81
N VAL A 46 3.23 3.98 -5.28
CA VAL A 46 4.38 4.45 -6.09
C VAL A 46 5.05 3.29 -6.81
N ASP A 47 5.40 2.22 -6.10
CA ASP A 47 6.03 1.03 -6.67
C ASP A 47 5.19 0.45 -7.82
N ARG A 48 3.87 0.39 -7.61
CA ARG A 48 2.91 -0.08 -8.62
C ARG A 48 2.85 0.85 -9.84
N ALA A 49 2.83 2.16 -9.63
CA ALA A 49 2.82 3.12 -10.73
C ALA A 49 4.10 3.01 -11.57
N LEU A 50 5.26 2.92 -10.91
CA LEU A 50 6.55 2.72 -11.56
C LEU A 50 6.60 1.40 -12.34
N ALA A 51 6.13 0.30 -11.76
CA ALA A 51 6.04 -1.00 -12.43
C ALA A 51 5.09 -0.97 -13.65
N ALA A 52 4.06 -0.13 -13.62
CA ALA A 52 3.14 0.10 -14.74
C ALA A 52 3.66 1.09 -15.80
N GLY A 53 4.89 1.63 -15.65
CA GLY A 53 5.43 2.68 -16.52
C GLY A 53 4.68 4.00 -16.42
N ARG A 54 3.96 4.23 -15.31
CA ARG A 54 3.16 5.43 -15.05
C ARG A 54 3.87 6.30 -14.02
N ARG A 55 3.59 7.60 -14.07
CA ARG A 55 3.98 8.51 -12.99
C ARG A 55 2.98 8.32 -11.84
N ALA A 56 3.50 8.23 -10.61
CA ALA A 56 2.71 8.17 -9.39
C ALA A 56 2.13 9.53 -9.02
#